data_AF-A0A948J6M8-F1
#
_entry.id   AF-A0A948J6M8-F1
#
_cell.length_a   1.000
_cell.length_b   1.000
_cell.length_c   1.000
_cell.angle_alpha   90.00
_cell.angle_beta   90.00
_cell.angle_gamma   90.00
#
_symmetry.space_group_name_H-M   'P 1'
#
loop_
_entity.id
_entity.type
_entity.pdbx_description
1 polymer ?
#
loop_
_entity_poly.entity_id
_entity_poly.type
_entity_poly.pdbx_seq_one_letter_code
_entity_poly.pdbx_strand_id
1 'polypeptide(L)'
;MVGYRWTCNACSASNEANTDICAQCGCLATASSDDIAKHIDPKGYKKKEAEKIYEASLARFLFLPFFLVLFALTGRLEMLGLLIISAVISIRANIELIKFNFSNMWFRRTFLTMSALLTLLIFARIDFISDDSSLVGWIAFGIVLLLVITYYILFKSRRGKELFDRYYQKNGS
;
A
#
# COMPACT_ATOMS: atom_id res chain seq x y z
N MET A 1 -30.71 -38.67 -11.65
CA MET A 1 -29.94 -37.66 -10.90
C MET A 1 -30.15 -36.33 -11.60
N VAL A 2 -30.69 -35.31 -10.91
CA VAL A 2 -30.83 -33.97 -11.49
C VAL A 2 -29.46 -33.32 -11.43
N GLY A 3 -28.74 -33.29 -12.56
CA GLY A 3 -27.43 -32.64 -12.64
C GLY A 3 -27.59 -31.14 -12.44
N TYR A 4 -27.07 -30.60 -11.34
CA TYR A 4 -27.11 -29.17 -11.07
C TYR A 4 -26.13 -28.45 -12.00
N ARG A 5 -26.63 -27.66 -12.95
CA ARG A 5 -25.81 -26.80 -13.80
C ARG A 5 -25.19 -25.70 -12.96
N TRP A 6 -23.90 -25.40 -13.18
CA TRP A 6 -23.23 -24.30 -12.49
C TRP A 6 -23.01 -23.12 -13.43
N THR A 7 -22.97 -21.91 -12.88
CA THR A 7 -22.77 -20.69 -13.65
C THR A 7 -21.32 -20.22 -13.50
N CYS A 8 -20.65 -19.93 -14.61
CA CYS A 8 -19.28 -19.45 -14.60
C CYS A 8 -19.20 -18.03 -14.05
N ASN A 9 -18.40 -17.83 -13.00
CA ASN A 9 -18.20 -16.51 -12.40
C ASN A 9 -17.44 -15.51 -13.29
N ALA A 10 -16.76 -15.99 -14.35
CA ALA A 10 -16.02 -15.13 -15.27
C ALA A 10 -16.88 -14.59 -16.43
N CYS A 11 -17.73 -15.43 -17.03
CA CYS A 11 -18.52 -15.07 -18.22
C CYS A 11 -20.03 -15.24 -18.05
N SER A 12 -20.51 -15.65 -16.87
CA SER A 12 -21.92 -15.93 -16.55
C SER A 12 -22.58 -17.04 -17.38
N ALA A 13 -21.81 -17.83 -18.13
CA ALA A 13 -22.31 -18.96 -18.89
C ALA A 13 -22.76 -20.11 -17.97
N SER A 14 -23.85 -20.80 -18.34
CA SER A 14 -24.30 -22.02 -17.66
C SER A 14 -23.52 -23.23 -18.22
N ASN A 15 -22.94 -24.02 -17.32
CA ASN A 15 -22.15 -25.22 -17.63
C ASN A 15 -22.82 -26.46 -17.03
N GLU A 16 -22.45 -27.64 -17.55
CA GLU A 16 -22.99 -28.90 -17.08
C GLU A 16 -22.44 -29.27 -15.69
N ALA A 17 -23.21 -30.06 -14.95
CA ALA A 17 -22.90 -30.44 -13.57
C ALA A 17 -21.57 -31.21 -13.43
N ASN A 18 -21.14 -31.90 -14.48
CA ASN A 18 -19.98 -32.80 -14.46
C ASN A 18 -18.75 -32.21 -15.15
N THR A 19 -18.77 -30.91 -15.49
CA THR A 19 -17.64 -30.23 -16.13
C THR A 19 -16.97 -29.28 -15.15
N ASP A 20 -15.66 -29.43 -14.96
CA ASP A 20 -14.86 -28.57 -14.06
C ASP A 20 -14.34 -27.30 -14.75
N ILE A 21 -14.52 -27.19 -16.06
CA ILE A 21 -14.03 -26.09 -16.90
C ILE A 21 -15.21 -25.51 -17.67
N CYS A 22 -15.33 -24.18 -17.67
CA CYS A 22 -16.36 -23.51 -18.43
C CYS A 22 -16.10 -23.69 -19.94
N ALA A 23 -17.11 -24.19 -20.67
CA ALA A 23 -16.99 -24.44 -22.10
C ALA A 23 -16.82 -23.15 -22.94
N GLN A 24 -17.28 -22.01 -22.41
CA GLN A 24 -17.26 -20.74 -23.14
C GLN A 24 -15.96 -19.95 -22.96
N CYS A 25 -15.40 -19.89 -21.75
CA CYS A 25 -14.19 -19.10 -21.47
C CYS A 25 -13.00 -19.93 -20.96
N GLY A 26 -13.19 -21.21 -20.62
CA GLY A 26 -12.12 -22.06 -20.09
C GLY A 26 -11.77 -21.81 -18.62
N CYS A 27 -12.56 -21.02 -17.89
CA CYS A 27 -12.35 -20.78 -16.46
C CYS A 27 -12.80 -21.98 -15.62
N LEU A 28 -12.01 -22.36 -14.61
CA LEU A 28 -12.32 -23.49 -13.72
C LEU A 28 -13.53 -23.17 -12.83
N ALA A 29 -14.32 -24.19 -12.50
CA ALA A 29 -15.43 -24.09 -11.55
C ALA A 29 -14.98 -23.67 -10.14
N THR A 30 -13.75 -24.05 -9.78
CA THR A 30 -13.10 -23.74 -8.49
C THR A 30 -12.14 -22.55 -8.58
N ALA A 31 -12.15 -21.80 -9.68
CA ALA A 31 -11.28 -20.63 -9.84
C ALA A 31 -11.53 -19.62 -8.71
N SER A 32 -10.45 -19.17 -8.08
CA SER A 32 -10.54 -18.12 -7.06
C SER A 32 -10.97 -16.79 -7.70
N SER A 33 -11.39 -15.83 -6.86
CA SER A 33 -11.71 -14.48 -7.34
C SER A 33 -10.53 -13.82 -8.07
N ASP A 34 -9.29 -14.12 -7.65
CA ASP A 34 -8.08 -13.59 -8.29
C ASP A 34 -7.82 -14.26 -9.65
N ASP A 35 -8.05 -15.58 -9.75
CA ASP A 35 -7.94 -16.30 -11.02
C ASP A 35 -8.96 -15.80 -12.04
N ILE A 36 -10.20 -15.54 -11.58
CA ILE A 36 -11.28 -14.97 -12.39
C ILE A 36 -10.91 -13.56 -12.85
N ALA A 37 -10.42 -12.70 -11.95
CA ALA A 37 -10.03 -11.33 -12.29
C ALA A 37 -8.87 -11.30 -13.30
N LYS A 38 -7.87 -12.17 -13.12
CA LYS A 38 -6.74 -12.34 -14.05
C LYS A 38 -7.19 -12.87 -15.40
N HIS A 39 -8.23 -13.71 -15.43
CA HIS A 39 -8.78 -14.26 -16.66
C HIS A 39 -9.62 -13.24 -17.45
N ILE A 40 -10.44 -12.43 -16.78
CA ILE A 40 -11.28 -11.40 -17.41
C ILE A 40 -10.43 -10.24 -17.96
N ASP A 41 -9.53 -9.70 -17.15
CA ASP A 41 -8.69 -8.57 -17.52
C ASP A 41 -7.24 -8.77 -17.03
N PRO A 42 -6.43 -9.55 -17.78
CA PRO A 42 -5.04 -9.81 -17.41
C PRO A 42 -4.21 -8.53 -17.27
N LYS A 43 -4.48 -7.51 -18.08
CA LYS A 43 -3.73 -6.24 -18.06
C LYS A 43 -4.12 -5.39 -16.85
N GLY A 44 -5.41 -5.25 -16.58
CA GLY A 44 -5.90 -4.56 -15.40
C GLY A 44 -5.48 -5.25 -14.11
N TYR A 45 -5.46 -6.58 -14.08
CA TYR A 45 -4.95 -7.35 -12.94
C TYR A 45 -3.47 -7.03 -12.68
N LYS A 46 -2.59 -7.14 -13.69
CA LYS A 46 -1.16 -6.81 -13.57
C LYS A 46 -0.94 -5.37 -13.10
N LYS A 47 -1.73 -4.42 -13.61
CA LYS A 47 -1.65 -3.02 -13.20
C LYS A 47 -2.04 -2.83 -11.73
N LYS A 48 -3.14 -3.45 -11.28
CA LYS A 48 -3.58 -3.39 -9.86
C LYS A 48 -2.57 -4.04 -8.93
N GLU A 49 -1.97 -5.15 -9.34
CA GLU A 49 -0.91 -5.81 -8.58
C GLU A 49 0.33 -4.92 -8.46
N ALA A 50 0.75 -4.29 -9.56
CA ALA A 50 1.83 -3.31 -9.55
C ALA A 50 1.50 -2.08 -8.68
N GLU A 51 0.25 -1.61 -8.68
CA GLU A 51 -0.22 -0.52 -7.81
C GLU A 51 -0.07 -0.90 -6.34
N LYS A 52 -0.49 -2.10 -5.93
CA LYS A 52 -0.35 -2.57 -4.55
C LYS A 52 1.12 -2.63 -4.12
N ILE A 53 2.00 -3.18 -4.97
CA ILE A 53 3.44 -3.27 -4.69
C ILE A 53 4.04 -1.86 -4.56
N TYR A 54 3.65 -0.96 -5.45
CA TYR A 54 4.08 0.45 -5.45
C TYR A 54 3.64 1.18 -4.17
N GLU A 55 2.36 1.06 -3.79
CA GLU A 55 1.81 1.64 -2.56
C GLU A 55 2.54 1.10 -1.32
N ALA A 56 2.72 -0.22 -1.23
CA ALA A 56 3.41 -0.85 -0.10
C ALA A 56 4.88 -0.41 0.03
N SER A 57 5.59 -0.27 -1.10
CA SER A 57 6.96 0.23 -1.10
C SER A 57 7.05 1.68 -0.64
N LEU A 58 6.18 2.57 -1.12
CA LEU A 58 6.19 3.98 -0.69
C LEU A 58 5.72 4.18 0.75
N ALA A 59 4.72 3.41 1.19
CA ALA A 59 4.24 3.46 2.56
C ALA A 59 5.38 3.15 3.54
N ARG A 60 6.20 2.13 3.27
CA ARG A 60 7.38 1.82 4.11
C ARG A 60 8.30 3.03 4.30
N PHE A 61 8.59 3.78 3.23
CA PHE A 61 9.43 4.96 3.34
C PHE A 61 8.77 6.12 4.10
N LEU A 62 7.44 6.26 3.97
CA LEU A 62 6.68 7.28 4.69
C LEU A 62 6.75 7.07 6.21
N PHE A 63 6.65 5.81 6.66
CA PHE A 63 6.67 5.47 8.09
C PHE A 63 8.08 5.34 8.68
N LEU A 64 9.11 5.21 7.85
CA LEU A 64 10.49 5.08 8.29
C LEU A 64 10.92 6.18 9.29
N PRO A 65 10.75 7.49 9.01
CA PRO A 65 11.12 8.54 9.95
C PRO A 65 10.32 8.47 11.26
N PHE A 66 9.04 8.11 11.19
CA PHE A 66 8.19 7.90 12.37
C PHE A 66 8.78 6.83 13.30
N PHE A 67 9.15 5.67 12.77
CA PHE A 67 9.71 4.59 13.58
C PHE A 67 11.13 4.90 14.08
N LEU A 68 11.94 5.62 13.29
CA LEU A 68 13.28 6.06 13.72
C LEU A 68 13.20 6.94 14.97
N VAL A 69 12.33 7.94 14.95
CA VAL A 69 12.14 8.85 16.08
C VAL A 69 11.56 8.12 17.29
N LEU A 70 10.56 7.26 17.08
CA LEU A 70 9.95 6.49 18.16
C LEU A 70 10.99 5.61 18.89
N PHE A 71 11.83 4.87 18.16
CA PHE A 71 12.83 4.01 18.77
C PHE A 71 14.02 4.78 19.36
N ALA A 72 14.39 5.91 18.75
CA ALA A 72 15.41 6.79 19.32
C ALA A 72 14.98 7.37 20.67
N LEU A 73 13.74 7.85 20.78
CA LEU A 73 13.21 8.47 22.00
C LEU A 73 12.88 7.45 23.10
N THR A 74 12.46 6.24 22.73
CA THR A 74 12.19 5.16 23.70
C THR A 74 13.44 4.43 24.18
N GLY A 75 14.63 4.79 23.69
CA GLY A 75 15.91 4.20 24.11
C GLY A 75 16.15 2.76 23.62
N ARG A 76 15.34 2.25 22.67
CA ARG A 76 15.45 0.87 22.16
C ARG A 76 16.48 0.77 21.03
N LEU A 77 17.76 0.92 21.39
CA LEU A 77 18.87 1.01 20.42
C LEU A 77 19.03 -0.24 19.53
N GLU A 78 18.73 -1.43 20.02
CA GLU A 78 18.78 -2.67 19.22
C GLU A 78 17.78 -2.63 18.07
N MET A 79 16.52 -2.25 18.37
CA MET A 79 15.47 -2.09 17.37
C MET A 79 15.77 -0.95 16.40
N LEU A 80 16.37 0.12 16.89
CA LEU A 80 16.83 1.23 16.05
C LEU A 80 17.90 0.78 15.05
N GLY A 81 18.89 -0.02 15.49
CA GLY A 81 19.92 -0.58 14.62
C GLY A 81 19.34 -1.47 13.53
N LEU A 82 18.42 -2.39 13.89
CA LEU A 82 17.71 -3.23 12.93
C LEU A 82 16.88 -2.41 11.94
N LEU A 83 16.21 -1.36 12.42
CA LEU A 83 15.44 -0.46 11.56
C LEU A 83 16.34 0.24 10.55
N ILE A 84 17.49 0.78 10.96
CA ILE A 84 18.45 1.43 10.05
C ILE A 84 18.96 0.46 8.99
N ILE A 85 19.32 -0.77 9.37
CA ILE A 85 19.77 -1.79 8.42
C ILE A 85 18.65 -2.11 7.42
N SER A 86 17.44 -2.34 7.91
CA SER A 86 16.27 -2.61 7.06
C SER A 86 15.93 -1.44 6.13
N ALA A 87 16.16 -0.20 6.58
CA ALA A 87 15.99 1.02 5.81
C ALA A 87 16.96 1.06 4.64
N VAL A 88 18.26 0.82 4.91
CA VAL A 88 19.31 0.82 3.88
C VAL A 88 19.03 -0.24 2.82
N ILE A 89 18.67 -1.46 3.23
CA ILE A 89 18.31 -2.54 2.31
C ILE A 89 17.09 -2.14 1.46
N SER A 90 16.04 -1.62 2.10
CA SER A 90 14.81 -1.22 1.41
C SER A 90 15.05 -0.08 0.42
N ILE A 91 15.86 0.92 0.79
CA ILE A 91 16.25 2.04 -0.08
C ILE A 91 17.00 1.52 -1.31
N ARG A 92 17.98 0.62 -1.11
CA ARG A 92 18.74 0.04 -2.22
C ARG A 92 17.83 -0.76 -3.16
N ALA A 93 16.95 -1.60 -2.61
CA ALA A 93 16.04 -2.42 -3.39
C ALA A 93 15.01 -1.61 -4.20
N ASN A 94 14.68 -0.39 -3.78
CA ASN A 94 13.65 0.45 -4.41
C ASN A 94 14.21 1.78 -4.93
N ILE A 95 15.52 1.87 -5.20
CA ILE A 95 16.18 3.14 -5.49
C ILE A 95 15.60 3.85 -6.73
N GLU A 96 15.20 3.10 -7.76
CA GLU A 96 14.59 3.66 -8.97
C GLU A 96 13.21 4.26 -8.69
N LEU A 97 12.40 3.55 -7.90
CA LEU A 97 11.09 4.00 -7.45
C LEU A 97 11.22 5.29 -6.63
N ILE A 98 12.18 5.32 -5.69
CA ILE A 98 12.45 6.51 -4.86
C ILE A 98 12.90 7.67 -5.75
N LYS A 99 13.88 7.46 -6.63
CA LYS A 99 14.39 8.50 -7.54
C LYS A 99 13.27 9.05 -8.42
N PHE A 100 12.43 8.19 -8.99
CA PHE A 100 11.30 8.60 -9.81
C PHE A 100 10.32 9.48 -9.01
N ASN A 101 9.92 9.03 -7.82
CA ASN A 101 8.97 9.76 -6.99
C ASN A 101 9.54 11.09 -6.48
N PHE A 102 10.78 11.10 -6.01
CA PHE A 102 11.44 12.31 -5.49
C PHE A 102 11.84 13.30 -6.59
N SER A 103 11.85 12.90 -7.86
CA SER A 103 11.94 13.82 -9.00
C SER A 103 10.69 14.70 -9.14
N ASN A 104 9.55 14.24 -8.62
CA ASN A 104 8.30 15.00 -8.64
C ASN A 104 8.21 15.96 -7.44
N MET A 105 8.14 17.27 -7.72
CA MET A 105 8.10 18.30 -6.69
C MET A 105 6.87 18.21 -5.78
N TRP A 106 5.69 17.86 -6.33
CA TRP A 106 4.47 17.71 -5.54
C TRP A 106 4.60 16.53 -4.56
N PHE A 107 5.10 15.39 -5.04
CA PHE A 107 5.33 14.22 -4.19
C PHE A 107 6.30 14.55 -3.07
N ARG A 108 7.46 15.14 -3.40
CA ARG A 108 8.49 15.50 -2.40
C ARG A 108 7.94 16.43 -1.32
N ARG A 109 7.21 17.48 -1.70
CA ARG A 109 6.61 18.41 -0.74
C ARG A 109 5.60 17.70 0.15
N THR A 110 4.67 16.95 -0.45
CA THR A 110 3.63 16.23 0.29
C THR A 110 4.24 15.22 1.27
N PHE A 111 5.20 14.42 0.81
CA PHE A 111 5.89 13.43 1.62
C PHE A 111 6.62 14.05 2.81
N LEU A 112 7.41 15.10 2.57
CA LEU A 112 8.15 15.79 3.63
C LEU A 112 7.21 16.47 4.64
N THR A 113 6.14 17.12 4.17
CA THR A 113 5.16 17.75 5.07
C THR A 113 4.46 16.72 5.95
N MET A 114 3.99 15.60 5.39
CA MET A 114 3.28 14.58 6.17
C MET A 114 4.23 13.86 7.15
N SER A 115 5.44 13.54 6.72
CA SER A 115 6.49 12.97 7.57
C SER A 115 6.87 13.90 8.73
N ALA A 116 7.02 15.21 8.46
CA ALA A 116 7.32 16.20 9.48
C ALA A 116 6.17 16.34 10.49
N LEU A 117 4.91 16.42 10.03
CA LEU A 117 3.74 16.49 10.90
C LEU A 117 3.62 15.25 11.81
N LEU A 118 3.83 14.05 11.27
CA LEU A 118 3.82 12.81 12.07
C LEU A 118 4.91 12.81 13.14
N THR A 119 6.13 13.23 12.75
CA THR A 119 7.26 13.35 13.67
C THR A 119 6.97 14.34 14.80
N LEU A 120 6.42 15.50 14.47
CA LEU A 120 6.07 16.53 15.44
C LEU A 120 5.00 16.07 16.43
N LEU A 121 3.98 15.31 15.97
CA LEU A 121 2.96 14.77 16.85
C LEU A 121 3.52 13.75 17.86
N ILE A 122 4.48 12.92 17.44
CA ILE A 122 5.14 11.96 18.34
C ILE A 122 6.07 12.67 19.32
N PHE A 123 6.85 13.64 18.84
CA PHE A 123 7.67 14.47 19.71
C PHE A 123 6.82 15.17 20.77
N ALA A 124 5.70 15.80 20.36
CA ALA A 124 4.74 16.39 21.27
C ALA A 124 4.17 15.38 22.29
N ARG A 125 3.83 14.17 21.84
CA ARG A 125 3.34 13.10 22.72
C ARG A 125 4.36 12.69 23.78
N ILE A 126 5.62 12.56 23.40
CA ILE A 126 6.65 12.01 24.29
C ILE A 126 7.15 13.07 25.28
N ASP A 127 7.40 14.29 24.82
CA ASP A 127 8.08 15.30 25.63
C ASP A 127 7.13 16.24 26.40
N PHE A 128 5.88 16.38 25.96
CA PHE A 128 4.95 17.38 26.53
C PHE A 128 3.71 16.79 27.19
N ILE A 129 3.37 15.53 26.96
CA ILE A 129 2.12 14.93 27.44
C ILE A 129 2.42 13.75 28.34
N SER A 130 1.95 13.84 29.59
CA SER A 130 2.04 12.73 30.55
C SER A 130 1.14 11.57 30.12
N ASP A 131 1.55 10.35 30.45
CA ASP A 131 0.84 9.13 30.07
C ASP A 131 -0.60 9.07 30.62
N ASP A 132 -0.86 9.70 31.77
CA ASP A 132 -2.19 9.75 32.40
C ASP A 132 -3.11 10.82 31.83
N SER A 133 -2.64 11.62 30.88
CA SER A 133 -3.42 12.71 30.29
C SER A 133 -4.47 12.19 29.30
N SER A 134 -5.68 12.74 29.35
CA SER A 134 -6.72 12.51 28.33
C SER A 134 -6.29 12.95 26.92
N LEU A 135 -5.23 13.76 26.80
CA LEU A 135 -4.67 14.19 25.52
C LEU A 135 -3.96 13.06 24.75
N VAL A 136 -3.54 11.99 25.43
CA VAL A 136 -2.88 10.84 24.79
C VAL A 136 -3.78 10.24 23.71
N GLY A 137 -5.06 10.04 24.04
CA GLY A 137 -6.05 9.51 23.09
C GLY A 137 -6.28 10.44 21.90
N TRP A 138 -6.34 11.74 22.13
CA TRP A 138 -6.52 12.74 21.07
C TRP A 138 -5.33 12.81 20.12
N ILE A 139 -4.10 12.72 20.62
CA ILE A 139 -2.92 12.64 19.75
C ILE A 139 -2.91 11.33 18.97
N ALA A 140 -3.20 10.19 19.61
CA ALA A 140 -3.27 8.92 18.91
C ALA A 140 -4.30 8.96 17.77
N PHE A 141 -5.48 9.53 18.03
CA PHE A 141 -6.50 9.77 17.01
C PHE A 141 -5.99 10.70 15.90
N GLY A 142 -5.34 11.81 16.25
CA GLY A 142 -4.75 12.74 15.29
C GLY A 142 -3.69 12.10 14.39
N ILE A 143 -2.85 11.23 14.94
CA ILE A 143 -1.87 10.44 14.17
C ILE A 143 -2.61 9.52 13.19
N VAL A 144 -3.58 8.73 13.65
CA VAL A 144 -4.34 7.82 12.78
C VAL A 144 -5.05 8.59 11.67
N LEU A 145 -5.68 9.72 11.98
CA LEU A 145 -6.34 10.56 11.00
C LEU A 145 -5.34 11.10 9.96
N LEU A 146 -4.19 11.59 10.40
CA LEU A 146 -3.14 12.09 9.52
C LEU A 146 -2.60 10.99 8.60
N LEU A 147 -2.49 9.75 9.09
CA LEU A 147 -2.10 8.60 8.27
C LEU A 147 -3.12 8.29 7.18
N VAL A 148 -4.41 8.28 7.52
CA VAL A 148 -5.50 8.08 6.53
C VAL A 148 -5.48 9.19 5.48
N ILE A 149 -5.35 10.45 5.90
CA ILE A 149 -5.25 11.59 4.99
C ILE A 149 -4.02 11.45 4.08
N THR A 150 -2.87 11.08 4.64
CA THR A 150 -1.64 10.92 3.88
C THR A 150 -1.77 9.80 2.84
N TYR A 151 -2.32 8.65 3.24
CA TYR A 151 -2.58 7.54 2.34
C TYR A 151 -3.49 7.97 1.18
N TYR A 152 -4.59 8.66 1.51
CA TYR A 152 -5.52 9.15 0.49
C TYR A 152 -4.85 10.13 -0.48
N ILE A 153 -4.11 11.12 0.04
CA ILE A 153 -3.45 12.14 -0.79
C ILE A 153 -2.38 11.51 -1.68
N LEU A 154 -1.54 10.61 -1.16
CA LEU A 154 -0.43 10.05 -1.93
C LEU A 154 -0.88 9.00 -2.96
N PHE A 155 -1.90 8.20 -2.65
CA PHE A 155 -2.24 7.02 -3.45
C PHE A 155 -3.62 7.09 -4.11
N LYS A 156 -4.63 7.66 -3.45
CA LYS A 156 -6.02 7.68 -3.98
C LYS A 156 -6.41 8.99 -4.64
N SER A 157 -5.68 10.08 -4.40
CA SER A 157 -5.88 11.34 -5.10
C SER A 157 -5.58 11.22 -6.59
N ARG A 158 -6.16 12.13 -7.39
CA ARG A 158 -5.91 12.21 -8.83
C ARG A 158 -4.40 12.29 -9.16
N ARG A 159 -3.66 13.12 -8.42
CA ARG A 159 -2.21 13.29 -8.61
C ARG A 159 -1.42 12.04 -8.23
N GLY A 160 -1.84 11.34 -7.18
CA GLY A 160 -1.25 10.06 -6.77
C GLY A 160 -1.40 8.98 -7.85
N LYS A 161 -2.61 8.82 -8.37
CA LYS A 161 -2.92 7.91 -9.48
C LYS A 161 -2.14 8.25 -10.75
N GLU A 162 -2.10 9.52 -11.14
CA GLU A 162 -1.31 10.00 -12.29
C GLU A 162 0.20 9.75 -12.11
N LEU A 163 0.71 9.82 -10.89
CA LEU A 163 2.12 9.52 -10.61
C LEU A 163 2.42 8.02 -10.75
N PHE A 164 1.55 7.17 -10.21
CA PHE A 164 1.63 5.72 -10.40
C PHE A 164 1.54 5.34 -11.87
N ASP A 165 0.56 5.89 -12.62
CA ASP A 165 0.38 5.59 -14.03
C ASP A 165 1.64 5.91 -14.85
N ARG A 166 2.29 7.05 -14.58
CA ARG A 166 3.57 7.40 -15.23
C ARG A 166 4.71 6.48 -14.83
N TYR A 167 4.77 6.04 -13.58
CA TYR A 167 5.76 5.07 -13.13
C TYR A 167 5.57 3.72 -13.84
N TYR A 168 4.32 3.25 -13.90
CA TYR A 168 3.95 1.98 -14.53
C TYR A 168 4.21 2.00 -16.04
N GLN A 169 3.91 3.09 -16.74
CA GLN A 169 4.24 3.24 -18.16
C GLN A 169 5.75 3.24 -18.44
N LYS A 170 6.56 3.74 -17.49
CA LYS A 170 8.02 3.82 -17.66
C LYS A 170 8.73 2.50 -17.36
N ASN A 171 8.21 1.71 -16.41
CA ASN A 171 8.91 0.54 -15.85
C ASN A 171 8.13 -0.78 -15.97
N GLY A 172 6.87 -0.74 -16.41
CA GLY A 172 5.94 -1.88 -16.43
C GLY A 172 5.43 -2.28 -17.83
N SER A 173 6.07 -1.77 -18.90
CA SER A 173 5.86 -2.21 -20.29
C SER A 173 6.91 -3.23 -20.70
#